data_AF-A0A369ACH2-F1
#
_entry.id   AF-A0A369ACH2-F1
#
_cell.length_a   1.000
_cell.length_b   1.000
_cell.length_c   1.000
_cell.angle_alpha   90.00
_cell.angle_beta   90.00
_cell.angle_gamma   90.00
#
_symmetry.space_group_name_H-M   'P 1'
#
loop_
_entity.id
_entity.type
_entity.pdbx_description
1 polymer ?
#
loop_
_entity_poly.entity_id
_entity_poly.type
_entity_poly.pdbx_seq_one_letter_code
_entity_poly.pdbx_strand_id
1 'polypeptide(L)' 'MRQTIVEHPFGTIKRGWGFSYFLTRGIESVKTETCLAFLAYNLKRVINIVGTKEILKRLKGLKDSFNLSNVHTVNNC' A
#
# COMPACT_ATOMS: atom_id res chain seq x y z
N MET A 1 -8.98 -0.53 22.93
CA MET A 1 -8.94 0.51 21.87
C MET A 1 -8.09 0.10 20.65
N ARG A 2 -6.87 -0.48 20.80
CA ARG A 2 -6.04 -0.90 19.64
C ARG A 2 -6.62 -2.03 18.79
N GLN A 3 -7.29 -3.00 19.40
CA GLN A 3 -7.88 -4.16 18.71
C GLN A 3 -9.02 -3.76 17.74
N THR A 4 -9.84 -2.80 18.12
CA THR A 4 -10.97 -2.31 17.30
C THR A 4 -10.52 -1.69 15.97
N ILE A 5 -9.35 -1.02 15.97
CA ILE A 5 -8.80 -0.37 14.77
C ILE A 5 -8.31 -1.40 13.74
N VAL A 6 -7.82 -2.56 14.20
CA VAL A 6 -7.43 -3.68 13.32
C VAL A 6 -8.62 -4.56 12.97
N GLU A 7 -9.61 -4.71 13.84
CA GLU A 7 -10.82 -5.49 13.53
C GLU A 7 -11.65 -4.87 12.40
N HIS A 8 -11.73 -3.54 12.33
CA HIS A 8 -12.46 -2.86 11.26
C HIS A 8 -11.94 -3.22 9.84
N PRO A 9 -10.65 -3.09 9.50
CA PRO A 9 -10.12 -3.48 8.20
C PRO A 9 -10.20 -4.99 7.96
N PHE A 10 -10.00 -5.82 8.98
CA PHE A 10 -10.25 -7.27 8.88
C PHE A 10 -11.71 -7.57 8.49
N GLY A 11 -12.67 -6.87 9.10
CA GLY A 11 -14.08 -6.94 8.76
C GLY A 11 -14.38 -6.47 7.35
N THR A 12 -13.76 -5.37 6.89
CA THR A 12 -13.91 -4.86 5.53
C THR A 12 -13.37 -5.83 4.49
N ILE A 13 -12.19 -6.42 4.72
CA ILE A 13 -11.59 -7.37 3.78
C ILE A 13 -12.42 -8.66 3.75
N LYS A 14 -12.73 -9.23 4.92
CA LYS A 14 -13.41 -10.53 5.00
C LYS A 14 -14.88 -10.47 4.53
N ARG A 15 -15.64 -9.48 5.00
CA ARG A 15 -17.08 -9.35 4.66
C ARG A 15 -17.33 -8.48 3.43
N GLY A 16 -16.56 -7.41 3.24
CA GLY A 16 -16.75 -6.48 2.13
C GLY A 16 -16.18 -6.99 0.81
N TRP A 17 -15.03 -7.66 0.82
CA TRP A 17 -14.43 -8.20 -0.41
C TRP A 17 -14.77 -9.68 -0.66
N GLY A 18 -15.55 -10.29 0.23
CA GLY A 18 -15.95 -11.69 0.08
C GLY A 18 -14.78 -12.67 0.22
N PHE A 19 -13.74 -12.33 0.99
CA PHE A 19 -12.57 -13.17 1.30
C PHE A 19 -12.96 -14.32 2.25
N SER A 20 -13.92 -15.14 1.83
CA SER A 20 -14.43 -16.30 2.56
C SER A 20 -13.62 -17.56 2.25
N TYR A 21 -13.02 -17.62 1.05
CA TYR A 21 -12.21 -18.73 0.58
C TYR A 21 -10.93 -18.22 -0.07
N PHE A 22 -9.81 -18.86 0.22
CA PHE A 22 -8.54 -18.61 -0.47
C PHE A 22 -8.53 -19.32 -1.83
N LEU A 23 -7.96 -18.68 -2.85
CA LEU A 23 -7.91 -19.24 -4.21
C LEU A 23 -6.76 -20.25 -4.35
N THR A 24 -5.67 -20.03 -3.62
CA THR A 24 -4.50 -20.90 -3.61
C THR A 24 -4.52 -21.92 -2.46
N ARG A 25 -3.79 -23.02 -2.65
CA ARG A 25 -3.54 -24.05 -1.63
C ARG A 25 -2.09 -23.95 -1.14
N GLY A 26 -1.90 -24.13 0.17
CA GLY A 26 -0.59 -24.07 0.83
C GLY A 26 -0.40 -22.79 1.66
N ILE A 27 0.36 -22.91 2.76
CA ILE A 27 0.49 -21.84 3.77
C ILE A 27 1.20 -20.60 3.21
N GLU A 28 2.25 -20.79 2.39
CA GLU A 28 3.00 -19.69 1.78
C GLU A 28 2.16 -18.89 0.78
N SER A 29 1.39 -19.59 -0.06
CA SER A 29 0.50 -18.98 -1.05
C SER A 29 -0.63 -18.19 -0.39
N VAL A 30 -1.27 -18.78 0.63
CA VAL A 30 -2.32 -18.11 1.43
C VAL A 30 -1.77 -16.87 2.16
N LYS A 31 -0.54 -16.95 2.68
CA LYS A 31 0.13 -15.80 3.29
C LYS A 31 0.33 -14.67 2.28
N THR A 32 0.74 -15.01 1.06
CA THR A 32 0.94 -14.04 -0.03
C THR A 32 -0.37 -13.38 -0.43
N GLU A 33 -1.46 -14.15 -0.60
CA GLU A 33 -2.79 -13.61 -0.89
C GLU A 33 -3.28 -12.64 0.21
N THR A 34 -3.10 -13.04 1.47
CA THR A 34 -3.51 -12.23 2.62
C THR A 34 -2.72 -10.92 2.66
N CYS A 35 -1.39 -10.98 2.46
CA CYS A 35 -0.55 -9.79 2.38
C CYS A 35 -0.96 -8.86 1.22
N LEU A 36 -1.30 -9.42 0.06
CA LEU A 36 -1.74 -8.64 -1.09
C LEU A 36 -3.08 -7.95 -0.83
N ALA A 37 -4.03 -8.62 -0.17
CA ALA A 37 -5.30 -8.04 0.23
C ALA A 37 -5.11 -6.86 1.20
N PHE A 38 -4.23 -7.01 2.20
CA PHE A 38 -3.90 -5.91 3.12
C PHE A 38 -3.17 -4.75 2.43
N LEU A 39 -2.28 -5.04 1.49
CA LEU A 39 -1.61 -4.01 0.68
C LEU A 39 -2.63 -3.21 -0.13
N ALA A 40 -3.53 -3.89 -0.84
CA ALA A 40 -4.57 -3.24 -1.65
C ALA A 40 -5.52 -2.41 -0.78
N TYR A 41 -5.89 -2.91 0.41
CA TYR A 41 -6.68 -2.16 1.37
C TYR A 41 -5.97 -0.88 1.85
N ASN A 42 -4.68 -0.98 2.19
CA ASN A 42 -3.88 0.16 2.62
C ASN A 42 -3.75 1.20 1.50
N LEU A 43 -3.52 0.78 0.26
CA LEU A 43 -3.46 1.69 -0.90
C LEU A 43 -4.79 2.43 -1.11
N LYS A 44 -5.91 1.71 -1.07
CA LYS A 44 -7.25 2.31 -1.18
C LYS A 44 -7.51 3.33 -0.07
N ARG A 45 -7.09 3.02 1.17
CA ARG A 45 -7.21 3.94 2.31
C ARG A 45 -6.35 5.19 2.13
N VAL A 46 -5.10 5.04 1.70
CA VAL A 46 -4.20 6.18 1.46
C VAL A 46 -4.77 7.09 0.37
N ILE A 47 -5.27 6.52 -0.73
CA ILE A 47 -5.93 7.29 -1.80
C ILE A 47 -7.13 8.06 -1.27
N ASN A 48 -7.96 7.44 -0.43
CA ASN A 48 -9.14 8.10 0.15
C ASN A 48 -8.80 9.23 1.13
N ILE A 49 -7.74 9.08 1.93
CA ILE A 49 -7.35 10.08 2.94
C ILE A 49 -6.57 11.23 2.32
N VAL A 50 -5.60 10.93 1.46
CA VAL A 50 -4.66 11.91 0.90
C VAL A 50 -5.21 12.53 -0.38
N GLY A 51 -5.97 11.77 -1.16
CA GLY A 51 -6.44 12.17 -2.48
C GLY A 51 -5.40 11.93 -3.58
N THR A 52 -5.87 11.56 -4.77
CA THR A 52 -5.00 11.22 -5.92
C THR A 52 -4.12 12.39 -6.37
N LYS A 53 -4.64 13.63 -6.30
CA LYS A 53 -3.94 14.84 -6.72
C LYS A 53 -2.72 15.15 -5.84
N GLU A 54 -2.86 14.98 -4.53
CA GLU A 54 -1.79 15.24 -3.58
C GLU A 54 -0.71 14.14 -3.63
N ILE A 55 -1.12 12.89 -3.82
CA ILE A 55 -0.18 11.78 -4.05
C ILE A 55 0.66 12.06 -5.31
N LEU A 56 0.03 12.47 -6.42
CA LEU A 56 0.73 12.78 -7.65
C LEU A 56 1.67 13.98 -7.50
N LYS A 57 1.26 15.02 -6.76
CA LYS A 57 2.11 16.18 -6.46
C LYS A 57 3.36 15.76 -5.67
N ARG A 58 3.20 14.93 -4.64
CA ARG A 58 4.31 14.41 -3.84
C ARG A 58 5.23 13.52 -4.65
N LEU A 59 4.70 12.64 -5.49
CA LEU A 59 5.50 11.78 -6.36
C LEU A 59 6.31 12.58 -7.39
N LYS A 60 5.74 13.67 -7.93
CA LYS A 60 6.47 14.60 -8.82
C LYS A 60 7.60 15.31 -8.07
N GLY A 61 7.33 15.87 -6.88
CA GLY A 61 8.38 16.47 -6.05
C GLY A 61 9.46 15.46 -5.62
N LEU A 62 9.08 14.19 -5.39
CA LEU A 62 10.02 13.13 -5.06
C LEU A 62 10.98 12.84 -6.22
N LYS A 63 10.46 12.82 -7.46
CA LYS A 63 11.27 12.68 -8.68
C LYS A 63 12.31 13.79 -8.77
N ASP A 64 11.95 15.03 -8.44
CA ASP A 64 12.88 16.15 -8.48
C ASP A 64 13.99 16.00 -7.43
N SER A 65 13.65 15.58 -6.20
CA SER A 65 14.66 15.27 -5.17
C SER A 65 15.54 14.06 -5.48
N PHE A 66 15.01 13.03 -6.15
CA PHE A 66 15.77 11.85 -6.57
C PHE A 66 16.73 12.15 -7.73
N ASN A 67 16.33 13.05 -8.64
CA ASN A 67 17.23 13.53 -9.70
C ASN A 67 18.36 14.42 -9.13
N LEU A 68 18.11 15.17 -8.04
CA LEU A 68 19.15 15.96 -7.38
C LEU A 68 20.23 15.07 -6.73
N SER A 69 19.86 13.93 -6.14
CA SER A 69 20.84 12.95 -5.62
C SER A 69 21.70 12.30 -6.72
N ASN A 70 21.17 12.18 -7.94
CA ASN A 70 21.93 11.63 -9.08
C ASN A 70 22.83 12.67 -9.75
N VAL A 71 22.48 13.96 -9.71
CA VAL A 71 23.34 15.06 -10.24
C VAL A 71 24.56 15.31 -9.35
N HIS A 72 24.45 15.11 -8.03
CA HIS A 72 25.60 15.31 -7.11
C HIS A 72 26.65 14.20 -7.17
N THR A 73 26.33 13.00 -7.70
CA THR A 73 27.31 11.91 -7.84
C THR A 73 28.10 11.99 -9.16
N VAL A 74 27.58 12.70 -10.18
CA VAL A 74 28.26 12.82 -11.49
C VAL A 74 29.13 14.07 -11.66
N ASN A 75 29.09 15.02 -10.71
CA ASN A 75 29.86 16.27 -10.79
C ASN A 75 31.02 16.34 -9.77
N ASN A 76 31.58 15.19 -9.37
CA ASN A 76 32.78 15.16 -8.53
C ASN A 76 33.89 14.23 -9.07
N CYS A 77 33.95 14.12 -10.40
CA CYS A 77 35.15 13.74 -11.15
C CYS A 77 35.55 14.90 -12.06
#